data_AF-A0A521LHE6-F1
#
_entry.id   AF-A0A521LHE6-F1
#
_cell.length_a   1.000
_cell.length_b   1.000
_cell.length_c   1.000
_cell.angle_alpha   90.00
_cell.angle_beta   90.00
_cell.angle_gamma   90.00
#
_symmetry.space_group_name_H-M   'P 1'
#
loop_
_entity.id
_entity.type
_entity.pdbx_description
1 polymer ?
#
loop_
_entity_poly.entity_id
_entity_poly.type
_entity_poly.pdbx_seq_one_letter_code
_entity_poly.pdbx_strand_id
1 'polypeptide(L)'
;GALLYRRDVPIWRGDVATLRSKLGVPEGTYGSFADLRRFVLDAATAEINQLVPQFSVAWEVAKRRGRKVTEVAITFRRKAPIAVVAAEEENERHRAGRRARREGTVETVVDPAAIIAATAASLSVSDILRWPADDQVSEYRTPDLYAIGLANGGGHAIQRLADQYVRVRSDRRRQLRGDALRDDWTTWVKGCAEKWAKP
;
A
#
# COMPACT_ATOMS: atom_id res chain seq x y z
N GLY A 1 -24.14 7.73 11.79
CA GLY A 1 -22.78 7.71 12.37
C GLY A 1 -22.13 6.39 12.04
N ALA A 2 -21.00 6.40 11.33
CA ALA A 2 -20.42 5.21 10.73
C ALA A 2 -20.04 4.14 11.78
N LEU A 3 -20.44 2.90 11.46
CA LEU A 3 -20.48 1.68 12.26
C LEU A 3 -19.14 1.19 12.91
N LEU A 4 -18.10 2.02 12.93
CA LEU A 4 -16.72 1.62 13.23
C LEU A 4 -16.06 2.43 14.36
N TYR A 5 -16.73 3.44 14.92
CA TYR A 5 -16.19 4.15 16.08
C TYR A 5 -16.39 3.28 17.34
N ARG A 6 -15.35 2.54 17.75
CA ARG A 6 -15.23 1.69 18.97
C ARG A 6 -15.61 0.20 18.88
N ARG A 7 -15.36 -0.50 17.76
CA ARG A 7 -15.48 -1.98 17.76
C ARG A 7 -14.10 -2.61 17.83
N ASP A 8 -13.80 -3.27 18.94
CA ASP A 8 -12.54 -4.00 19.17
C ASP A 8 -12.38 -5.21 18.22
N VAL A 9 -13.49 -5.69 17.65
CA VAL A 9 -13.51 -6.74 16.66
C VAL A 9 -14.11 -6.20 15.35
N PRO A 10 -13.29 -5.95 14.31
CA PRO A 10 -13.73 -5.41 13.02
C PRO A 10 -14.43 -6.46 12.13
N ILE A 11 -14.93 -7.54 12.72
CA ILE A 11 -15.45 -8.71 12.01
C ILE A 11 -16.89 -8.97 12.43
N TRP A 12 -17.79 -9.00 11.45
CA TRP A 12 -19.11 -9.59 11.59
C TRP A 12 -19.08 -11.04 11.14
N ARG A 13 -19.66 -11.95 11.92
CA ARG A 13 -19.81 -13.37 11.56
C ARG A 13 -21.26 -13.78 11.81
N GLY A 14 -21.82 -14.55 10.89
CA GLY A 14 -23.19 -15.05 11.02
C GLY A 14 -23.57 -16.03 9.93
N ASP A 15 -24.73 -16.64 10.09
CA ASP A 15 -25.30 -17.52 9.08
C ASP A 15 -25.79 -16.74 7.85
N VAL A 16 -25.92 -17.45 6.73
CA VAL A 16 -26.34 -16.85 5.45
C VAL A 16 -27.77 -16.30 5.50
N ALA A 17 -28.68 -16.89 6.27
CA ALA A 17 -30.06 -16.41 6.35
C ALA A 17 -30.14 -15.08 7.11
N THR A 18 -29.43 -14.97 8.23
CA THR A 18 -29.25 -13.75 9.01
C THR A 18 -28.60 -12.66 8.17
N LEU A 19 -27.58 -12.99 7.36
CA LEU A 19 -26.97 -12.02 6.45
C LEU A 19 -27.99 -11.45 5.46
N ARG A 20 -28.78 -12.32 4.82
CA ARG A 20 -29.81 -11.91 3.85
C ARG A 20 -30.84 -10.98 4.47
N SER A 21 -31.32 -11.33 5.68
CA SER A 21 -32.23 -10.47 6.44
C SER A 21 -31.63 -9.09 6.71
N LYS A 22 -30.37 -9.03 7.15
CA LYS A 22 -29.67 -7.76 7.41
C LYS A 22 -29.45 -6.91 6.16
N LEU A 23 -29.26 -7.55 5.01
CA LEU A 23 -29.11 -6.87 3.72
C LEU A 23 -30.45 -6.51 3.06
N GLY A 24 -31.59 -6.90 3.66
CA GLY A 24 -32.91 -6.69 3.07
C GLY A 24 -33.16 -7.49 1.79
N VAL A 25 -32.42 -8.60 1.59
CA VAL A 25 -32.62 -9.48 0.43
C VAL A 25 -33.88 -10.31 0.66
N PRO A 26 -34.93 -10.17 -0.19
CA PRO A 26 -36.17 -10.92 -0.03
C PRO A 26 -35.95 -12.44 -0.06
N GLU A 27 -36.88 -13.18 0.54
CA GLU A 27 -36.86 -14.64 0.46
C GLU A 27 -37.05 -15.11 -0.99
N GLY A 28 -36.33 -16.15 -1.40
CA GLY A 28 -36.35 -16.66 -2.78
C GLY A 28 -35.46 -15.90 -3.78
N THR A 29 -35.03 -14.66 -3.52
CA THR A 29 -34.09 -13.94 -4.40
C THR A 29 -32.67 -14.51 -4.28
N TYR A 30 -31.96 -14.78 -5.38
CA TYR A 30 -30.63 -15.43 -5.32
C TYR A 30 -30.68 -16.76 -4.54
N GLY A 31 -31.48 -17.72 -5.03
CA GLY A 31 -31.73 -18.98 -4.35
C GLY A 31 -30.47 -19.82 -4.09
N SER A 32 -29.43 -19.66 -4.93
CA SER A 32 -28.12 -20.25 -4.68
C SER A 32 -27.18 -19.29 -3.97
N PHE A 33 -26.27 -19.82 -3.14
CA PHE A 33 -25.19 -19.02 -2.55
C PHE A 33 -24.26 -18.42 -3.62
N ALA A 34 -24.11 -19.08 -4.77
CA ALA A 34 -23.29 -18.56 -5.87
C ALA A 34 -23.87 -17.26 -6.45
N ASP A 35 -25.19 -17.19 -6.60
CA ASP A 35 -25.89 -15.98 -7.04
C ASP A 35 -25.80 -14.89 -5.98
N LEU A 36 -26.03 -15.23 -4.70
CA LEU A 36 -25.91 -14.28 -3.60
C LEU A 36 -24.49 -13.70 -3.53
N ARG A 37 -23.48 -14.55 -3.71
CA ARG A 37 -22.09 -14.14 -3.81
C ARG A 37 -21.89 -13.16 -4.96
N ARG A 38 -22.25 -13.54 -6.18
CA ARG A 38 -21.95 -12.76 -7.40
C ARG A 38 -22.65 -11.41 -7.41
N PHE A 39 -23.95 -11.41 -7.12
CA PHE A 39 -24.81 -10.23 -7.30
C PHE A 39 -24.89 -9.34 -6.07
N VAL A 40 -24.57 -9.87 -4.88
CA VAL A 40 -24.65 -9.09 -3.64
C VAL A 40 -23.28 -8.92 -3.01
N LEU A 41 -22.61 -10.01 -2.62
CA LEU A 41 -21.38 -9.90 -1.84
C LEU A 41 -20.23 -9.30 -2.64
N ASP A 42 -19.92 -9.85 -3.82
CA ASP A 42 -18.81 -9.40 -4.66
C ASP A 42 -19.10 -8.01 -5.24
N ALA A 43 -20.32 -7.78 -5.72
CA ALA A 43 -20.75 -6.48 -6.24
C ALA A 43 -20.68 -5.37 -5.18
N ALA A 44 -21.25 -5.59 -3.99
CA ALA A 44 -21.23 -4.60 -2.91
C ALA A 44 -19.82 -4.38 -2.36
N THR A 45 -19.01 -5.44 -2.26
CA THR A 45 -17.62 -5.34 -1.81
C THR A 45 -16.79 -4.50 -2.78
N ALA A 46 -16.92 -4.73 -4.09
CA ALA A 46 -16.23 -3.95 -5.10
C ALA A 46 -16.63 -2.47 -5.07
N GLU A 47 -17.94 -2.20 -4.95
CA GLU A 47 -18.45 -0.84 -4.86
C GLU A 47 -17.94 -0.09 -3.61
N ILE A 48 -18.05 -0.71 -2.44
CA ILE A 48 -17.59 -0.10 -1.19
C ILE A 48 -16.09 0.16 -1.24
N ASN A 49 -15.31 -0.82 -1.70
CA ASN A 49 -13.85 -0.69 -1.77
C ASN A 49 -13.40 0.38 -2.74
N GLN A 50 -14.17 0.69 -3.79
CA GLN A 50 -13.86 1.79 -4.68
C GLN A 50 -14.32 3.14 -4.13
N LEU A 51 -15.56 3.24 -3.64
CA LEU A 51 -16.18 4.56 -3.38
C LEU A 51 -16.09 5.06 -1.96
N VAL A 52 -16.01 4.17 -0.97
CA VAL A 52 -16.08 4.59 0.44
C VAL A 52 -14.70 4.97 0.91
N PRO A 53 -14.40 6.24 1.26
CA PRO A 53 -13.06 6.63 1.64
C PRO A 53 -12.66 6.09 3.01
N GLN A 54 -13.60 5.94 3.94
CA GLN A 54 -13.26 5.67 5.34
C GLN A 54 -12.86 4.22 5.63
N PHE A 55 -13.36 3.25 4.85
CA PHE A 55 -13.11 1.83 5.11
C PHE A 55 -13.19 0.96 3.86
N SER A 56 -12.56 -0.21 3.94
CA SER A 56 -12.67 -1.31 3.00
C SER A 56 -13.36 -2.51 3.64
N VAL A 57 -13.92 -3.36 2.81
CA VAL A 57 -14.64 -4.58 3.18
C VAL A 57 -14.00 -5.77 2.49
N ALA A 58 -13.90 -6.86 3.23
CA ALA A 58 -13.59 -8.18 2.69
C ALA A 58 -14.55 -9.20 3.30
N TRP A 59 -14.84 -10.27 2.58
CA TRP A 59 -15.69 -11.35 3.10
C TRP A 59 -15.06 -12.71 2.80
N GLU A 60 -15.36 -13.69 3.65
CA GLU A 60 -14.90 -15.07 3.50
C GLU A 60 -15.98 -16.06 3.95
N VAL A 61 -15.88 -17.30 3.45
CA VAL A 61 -16.73 -18.39 3.92
C VAL A 61 -16.21 -18.87 5.27
N ALA A 62 -17.01 -18.69 6.32
CA ALA A 62 -16.65 -19.07 7.68
C ALA A 62 -16.86 -20.56 7.95
N LYS A 63 -17.98 -21.13 7.49
CA LYS A 63 -18.30 -22.56 7.65
C LYS A 63 -19.08 -23.12 6.48
N ARG A 64 -18.90 -24.43 6.26
CA ARG A 64 -19.62 -25.23 5.29
C ARG A 64 -20.20 -26.48 5.96
N ARG A 65 -21.37 -26.90 5.50
CA ARG A 65 -21.94 -28.23 5.79
C ARG A 65 -22.00 -29.00 4.48
N GLY A 66 -21.01 -29.88 4.28
CA GLY A 66 -20.75 -30.50 2.98
C GLY A 66 -20.43 -29.44 1.92
N ARG A 67 -21.15 -29.42 0.81
CA ARG A 67 -21.00 -28.41 -0.26
C ARG A 67 -21.70 -27.08 0.05
N LYS A 68 -22.62 -27.04 1.00
CA LYS A 68 -23.43 -25.86 1.33
C LYS A 68 -22.66 -24.91 2.23
N VAL A 69 -22.58 -23.63 1.86
CA VAL A 69 -22.08 -22.56 2.72
C VAL A 69 -23.13 -22.23 3.77
N THR A 70 -22.76 -22.25 5.05
CA THR A 70 -23.68 -22.02 6.17
C THR A 70 -23.41 -20.71 6.88
N GLU A 71 -22.14 -20.31 6.98
CA GLU A 71 -21.72 -19.07 7.66
C GLU A 71 -20.74 -18.27 6.80
N VAL A 72 -20.79 -16.95 6.95
CA VAL A 72 -19.91 -15.98 6.31
C VAL A 72 -19.31 -15.06 7.38
N ALA A 73 -18.07 -14.63 7.17
CA ALA A 73 -17.45 -13.55 7.93
C ALA A 73 -17.19 -12.35 7.02
N ILE A 74 -17.49 -11.15 7.51
CA ILE A 74 -17.26 -9.87 6.83
C ILE A 74 -16.35 -9.03 7.72
N THR A 75 -15.22 -8.60 7.17
CA THR A 75 -14.22 -7.78 7.85
C THR A 75 -14.25 -6.36 7.30
N PHE A 76 -14.29 -5.38 8.19
CA PHE A 76 -14.23 -3.96 7.86
C PHE A 76 -12.89 -3.39 8.32
N ARG A 77 -12.10 -2.81 7.43
CA ARG A 77 -10.80 -2.22 7.78
C ARG A 77 -10.79 -0.74 7.47
N ARG A 78 -10.15 0.07 8.29
CA ARG A 78 -9.84 1.46 7.91
C ARG A 78 -8.95 1.45 6.68
N LYS A 79 -9.26 2.29 5.69
CA LYS A 79 -8.38 2.53 4.56
C LYS A 79 -7.15 3.32 5.00
N ALA A 80 -6.00 3.02 4.40
CA ALA A 80 -4.80 3.85 4.53
C ALA A 80 -5.04 5.23 3.88
N PRO A 81 -4.38 6.30 4.34
CA PRO A 81 -4.65 7.67 3.87
C PRO A 81 -4.68 7.83 2.34
N ILE A 82 -3.76 7.18 1.61
CA ILE A 82 -3.71 7.24 0.13
C ILE A 82 -4.97 6.64 -0.51
N ALA A 83 -5.51 5.56 0.06
CA ALA A 83 -6.73 4.92 -0.43
C ALA A 83 -8.00 5.71 -0.09
N VAL A 84 -7.93 6.64 0.87
CA VAL A 84 -9.01 7.61 1.16
C VAL A 84 -9.08 8.62 0.02
N VAL A 85 -7.94 9.25 -0.31
CA VAL A 85 -7.83 10.26 -1.38
C VAL A 85 -8.27 9.69 -2.73
N ALA A 86 -7.79 8.49 -3.09
CA ALA A 86 -8.19 7.84 -4.35
C ALA A 86 -9.69 7.55 -4.43
N ALA A 87 -10.33 7.22 -3.31
CA ALA A 87 -11.78 7.00 -3.25
C ALA A 87 -12.57 8.31 -3.32
N GLU A 88 -12.07 9.39 -2.71
CA GLU A 88 -12.64 10.73 -2.80
C GLU A 88 -12.58 11.25 -4.24
N GLU A 89 -11.42 11.18 -4.88
CA GLU A 89 -11.26 11.54 -6.29
C GLU A 89 -12.16 10.71 -7.21
N GLU A 90 -12.30 9.40 -6.96
CA GLU A 90 -13.18 8.54 -7.77
C GLU A 90 -14.66 8.85 -7.55
N ASN A 91 -15.04 9.30 -6.36
CA ASN A 91 -16.40 9.74 -6.07
C ASN A 91 -16.76 11.03 -6.83
N GLU A 92 -15.80 11.93 -7.03
CA GLU A 92 -15.96 13.17 -7.80
C GLU A 92 -16.04 12.94 -9.32
N ARG A 93 -15.55 11.80 -9.83
CA ARG A 93 -15.57 11.46 -11.26
C ARG A 93 -16.95 11.00 -11.75
N HIS A 94 -17.21 11.20 -13.05
CA HIS A 94 -18.48 10.84 -13.71
C HIS A 94 -18.89 9.36 -13.56
N ARG A 95 -20.19 9.12 -13.32
CA ARG A 95 -20.77 7.80 -13.01
C ARG A 95 -20.45 6.70 -14.04
N ALA A 96 -20.43 7.04 -15.34
CA ALA A 96 -20.16 6.09 -16.41
C ALA A 96 -18.73 5.54 -16.36
N GLY A 97 -17.74 6.39 -16.04
CA GLY A 97 -16.34 5.95 -15.88
C GLY A 97 -16.13 5.04 -14.67
N ARG A 98 -16.92 5.22 -13.60
CA ARG A 98 -16.81 4.41 -12.38
C ARG A 98 -17.17 2.95 -12.62
N ARG A 99 -18.22 2.69 -13.42
CA ARG A 99 -18.67 1.33 -13.77
C ARG A 99 -17.65 0.60 -14.64
N ALA A 100 -17.10 1.26 -15.65
CA ALA A 100 -16.09 0.66 -16.54
C ALA A 100 -14.82 0.23 -15.78
N ARG A 101 -14.38 1.00 -14.77
CA ARG A 101 -13.24 0.61 -13.90
C ARG A 101 -13.58 -0.49 -12.91
N ARG A 102 -14.83 -0.61 -12.45
CA ARG A 102 -15.30 -1.75 -11.62
C ARG A 102 -15.32 -3.06 -12.38
N GLU A 103 -15.82 -3.02 -13.61
CA GLU A 103 -16.01 -4.21 -14.44
C GLU A 103 -14.71 -4.64 -15.15
N GLY A 104 -13.60 -3.94 -14.93
CA GLY A 104 -12.29 -4.25 -15.53
C GLY A 104 -12.25 -4.04 -17.04
N THR A 105 -13.22 -3.31 -17.60
CA THR A 105 -13.41 -3.13 -19.06
C THR A 105 -12.59 -1.96 -19.62
N VAL A 106 -11.86 -1.25 -18.77
CA VAL A 106 -10.84 -0.30 -19.21
C VAL A 106 -9.56 -1.10 -19.37
N GLU A 107 -9.05 -1.19 -20.61
CA GLU A 107 -7.63 -1.52 -20.83
C GLU A 107 -6.83 -0.57 -19.96
N THR A 108 -6.32 -1.11 -18.84
CA THR A 108 -5.50 -0.33 -17.95
C THR A 108 -4.18 -0.26 -18.69
N VAL A 109 -3.93 0.85 -19.38
CA VAL A 109 -2.58 1.23 -19.77
C VAL A 109 -1.87 1.52 -18.46
N VAL A 110 -1.40 0.44 -17.86
CA VAL A 110 -0.60 0.48 -16.67
C VAL A 110 0.74 1.03 -17.11
N ASP A 111 1.01 2.28 -16.76
CA ASP A 111 2.36 2.78 -16.85
C ASP A 111 3.21 1.98 -15.83
N PRO A 112 4.18 1.17 -16.28
CA PRO A 112 5.05 0.43 -15.38
C PRO A 112 5.77 1.36 -14.39
N ALA A 113 6.01 2.63 -14.75
CA ALA A 113 6.55 3.63 -13.82
C ALA A 113 5.58 3.94 -12.67
N ALA A 114 4.27 3.96 -12.93
CA ALA A 114 3.25 4.22 -11.91
C ALA A 114 3.10 3.04 -10.92
N ILE A 115 3.24 1.78 -11.40
CA ILE A 115 3.29 0.62 -10.49
C ILE A 115 4.56 0.65 -9.65
N ILE A 116 5.72 0.95 -10.24
CA ILE A 116 6.98 1.03 -9.51
C ILE A 116 6.89 2.13 -8.44
N ALA A 117 6.33 3.29 -8.78
CA ALA A 117 6.10 4.39 -7.84
C ALA A 117 5.13 4.01 -6.71
N ALA A 118 4.01 3.36 -7.02
CA ALA A 118 3.03 2.94 -6.01
C ALA A 118 3.57 1.83 -5.09
N THR A 119 4.39 0.92 -5.64
CA THR A 119 5.03 -0.16 -4.87
C THR A 119 6.14 0.40 -3.98
N ALA A 120 6.93 1.36 -4.48
CA ALA A 120 7.93 2.08 -3.69
C ALA A 120 7.27 2.87 -2.53
N ALA A 121 6.13 3.52 -2.79
CA ALA A 121 5.35 4.22 -1.76
C ALA A 121 4.72 3.26 -0.73
N SER A 122 4.36 2.03 -1.12
CA SER A 122 3.77 1.05 -0.19
C SER A 122 4.81 0.31 0.64
N LEU A 123 6.09 0.33 0.25
CA LEU A 123 7.20 -0.32 0.96
C LEU A 123 7.91 0.61 1.95
N SER A 124 7.53 1.90 2.05
CA SER A 124 8.15 2.84 2.99
C SER A 124 7.64 2.62 4.43
N VAL A 125 8.31 1.73 5.15
CA VAL A 125 8.34 1.78 6.62
C VAL A 125 9.11 3.05 7.00
N SER A 126 8.35 4.12 7.31
CA SER A 126 8.79 5.51 7.54
C SER A 126 9.34 6.25 6.32
N ASP A 127 8.53 7.17 5.75
CA ASP A 127 8.86 8.14 4.67
C ASP A 127 10.02 9.11 4.97
N ILE A 128 10.80 8.86 6.01
CA ILE A 128 11.93 9.69 6.38
C ILE A 128 13.19 8.84 6.18
N LEU A 129 13.96 9.16 5.14
CA LEU A 129 15.25 8.54 4.82
C LEU A 129 16.11 8.39 6.09
N ARG A 130 16.60 7.19 6.37
CA ARG A 130 17.48 6.91 7.52
C ARG A 130 18.72 6.18 7.06
N TRP A 131 19.81 6.39 7.80
CA TRP A 131 21.00 5.59 7.60
C TRP A 131 20.72 4.13 7.99
N PRO A 132 21.12 3.13 7.17
CA PRO A 132 20.85 1.72 7.43
C PRO A 132 21.45 1.27 8.78
N ALA A 133 20.73 0.43 9.51
CA ALA A 133 21.15 -0.02 10.83
C ALA A 133 22.49 -0.76 10.78
N ASP A 134 22.68 -1.58 9.75
CA ASP A 134 23.83 -2.42 9.46
C ASP A 134 24.91 -1.72 8.60
N ASP A 135 24.77 -0.41 8.38
CA ASP A 135 25.72 0.41 7.62
C ASP A 135 25.92 -0.06 6.14
N GLN A 136 25.04 -0.93 5.63
CA GLN A 136 25.09 -1.42 4.24
C GLN A 136 24.25 -0.55 3.31
N VAL A 137 24.92 0.05 2.31
CA VAL A 137 24.28 0.85 1.26
C VAL A 137 24.20 0.03 -0.03
N SER A 138 22.99 -0.48 -0.33
CA SER A 138 22.73 -1.29 -1.51
C SER A 138 21.49 -0.83 -2.27
N GLU A 139 21.44 -1.16 -3.56
CA GLU A 139 20.33 -0.85 -4.47
C GLU A 139 18.99 -1.36 -3.94
N TYR A 140 18.97 -2.57 -3.37
CA TYR A 140 17.75 -3.22 -2.92
C TYR A 140 17.27 -2.77 -1.55
N ARG A 141 18.18 -2.34 -0.66
CA ARG A 141 17.85 -2.03 0.74
C ARG A 141 17.77 -0.53 1.02
N THR A 142 18.62 0.25 0.36
CA THR A 142 18.73 1.70 0.55
C THR A 142 18.80 2.39 -0.81
N PRO A 143 17.75 2.29 -1.65
CA PRO A 143 17.78 2.74 -3.04
C PRO A 143 18.15 4.22 -3.16
N ASP A 144 17.66 5.08 -2.25
CA ASP A 144 17.96 6.51 -2.23
C ASP A 144 19.45 6.81 -2.03
N LEU A 145 20.08 6.23 -1.01
CA LEU A 145 21.51 6.44 -0.72
C LEU A 145 22.39 5.85 -1.83
N TYR A 146 21.97 4.70 -2.37
CA TYR A 146 22.65 4.02 -3.47
C TYR A 146 22.62 4.88 -4.75
N ALA A 147 21.46 5.44 -5.11
CA ALA A 147 21.31 6.32 -6.27
C ALA A 147 22.20 7.58 -6.16
N ILE A 148 22.29 8.18 -4.97
CA ILE A 148 23.17 9.33 -4.73
C ILE A 148 24.64 8.95 -4.91
N GLY A 149 25.04 7.79 -4.37
CA GLY A 149 26.38 7.23 -4.53
C GLY A 149 26.72 6.97 -6.00
N LEU A 150 25.79 6.40 -6.76
CA LEU A 150 25.97 6.11 -8.18
C LEU A 150 26.12 7.39 -9.01
N ALA A 151 25.25 8.38 -8.78
CA ALA A 151 25.21 9.62 -9.55
C ALA A 151 26.38 10.57 -9.24
N ASN A 152 26.87 10.59 -8.00
CA ASN A 152 27.83 11.58 -7.54
C ASN A 152 29.19 11.00 -7.14
N GLY A 153 29.34 9.67 -7.05
CA GLY A 153 30.50 9.00 -6.46
C GLY A 153 31.71 8.85 -7.36
N GLY A 154 31.72 9.46 -8.55
CA GLY A 154 32.88 9.46 -9.45
C GLY A 154 33.33 8.07 -9.91
N GLY A 155 32.44 7.08 -9.90
CA GLY A 155 32.74 5.68 -10.25
C GLY A 155 33.34 4.84 -9.11
N HIS A 156 33.49 5.39 -7.91
CA HIS A 156 33.93 4.60 -6.75
C HIS A 156 32.84 3.65 -6.24
N ALA A 157 33.27 2.51 -5.69
CA ALA A 157 32.35 1.56 -5.06
C ALA A 157 31.53 2.24 -3.94
N ILE A 158 30.20 2.14 -4.03
CA ILE A 158 29.27 2.84 -3.14
C ILE A 158 29.44 2.40 -1.69
N GLN A 159 29.63 1.10 -1.45
CA GLN A 159 29.87 0.61 -0.09
C GLN A 159 31.19 1.15 0.48
N ARG A 160 32.23 1.36 -0.33
CA ARG A 160 33.49 1.99 0.12
C ARG A 160 33.29 3.45 0.53
N LEU A 161 32.47 4.21 -0.21
CA LEU A 161 32.07 5.56 0.17
C LEU A 161 31.31 5.57 1.51
N ALA A 162 30.42 4.59 1.69
CA ALA A 162 29.63 4.42 2.90
C ALA A 162 30.49 4.05 4.12
N ASP A 163 31.42 3.10 3.97
CA ASP A 163 32.33 2.70 5.05
C ASP A 163 33.18 3.88 5.55
N GLN A 164 33.67 4.73 4.62
CA GLN A 164 34.43 5.92 5.00
C GLN A 164 33.54 6.99 5.63
N TYR A 165 32.30 7.13 5.17
CA TYR A 165 31.31 8.01 5.79
C TYR A 165 31.00 7.59 7.23
N VAL A 166 30.83 6.29 7.48
CA VAL A 166 30.65 5.75 8.85
C VAL A 166 31.82 6.14 9.75
N ARG A 167 33.05 6.09 9.23
CA ARG A 167 34.26 6.48 9.97
C ARG A 167 34.31 7.98 10.28
N VAL A 168 33.95 8.84 9.31
CA VAL A 168 34.10 10.30 9.43
C VAL A 168 32.90 10.99 10.07
N ARG A 169 31.70 10.43 9.91
CA ARG A 169 30.42 10.98 10.38
C ARG A 169 29.77 10.14 11.47
N SER A 170 30.55 9.26 12.12
CA SER A 170 30.22 8.42 13.30
C SER A 170 28.76 8.50 13.77
N ASP A 171 28.46 8.99 14.96
CA ASP A 171 27.10 8.96 15.51
C ASP A 171 26.16 9.95 14.81
N ARG A 172 26.72 10.99 14.19
CA ARG A 172 25.96 12.02 13.47
C ARG A 172 25.15 11.42 12.31
N ARG A 173 25.67 10.42 11.60
CA ARG A 173 24.92 9.69 10.54
C ARG A 173 23.61 9.11 11.07
N ARG A 174 23.61 8.67 12.33
CA ARG A 174 22.45 8.08 13.01
C ARG A 174 21.52 9.13 13.60
N GLN A 175 21.86 10.41 13.58
CA GLN A 175 20.98 11.50 14.00
C GLN A 175 20.27 12.17 12.81
N LEU A 176 20.93 12.19 11.64
CA LEU A 176 20.38 12.76 10.40
C LEU A 176 19.26 11.90 9.82
N ARG A 177 18.24 12.55 9.27
CA ARG A 177 17.00 11.94 8.77
C ARG A 177 16.44 12.74 7.60
N GLY A 178 15.74 12.08 6.68
CA GLY A 178 15.08 12.72 5.54
C GLY A 178 16.05 13.53 4.69
N ASP A 179 15.67 14.74 4.34
CA ASP A 179 16.46 15.65 3.52
C ASP A 179 17.82 16.00 4.14
N ALA A 180 17.90 16.14 5.46
CA ALA A 180 19.16 16.44 6.14
C ALA A 180 20.20 15.32 5.97
N LEU A 181 19.76 14.06 5.90
CA LEU A 181 20.65 12.93 5.60
C LEU A 181 21.01 12.89 4.11
N ARG A 182 20.03 13.19 3.25
CA ARG A 182 20.21 13.24 1.80
C ARG A 182 21.27 14.27 1.41
N ASP A 183 21.22 15.47 1.98
CA ASP A 183 22.14 16.57 1.70
C ASP A 183 23.55 16.31 2.22
N ASP A 184 23.68 15.81 3.45
CA ASP A 184 25.00 15.48 4.04
C ASP A 184 25.66 14.33 3.28
N TRP A 185 24.92 13.28 2.92
CA TRP A 185 25.43 12.18 2.11
C TRP A 185 25.83 12.62 0.71
N THR A 186 25.00 13.43 0.04
CA THR A 186 25.32 13.97 -1.30
C THR A 186 26.59 14.82 -1.28
N THR A 187 26.70 15.70 -0.28
CA THR A 187 27.89 16.56 -0.11
C THR A 187 29.14 15.73 0.15
N TRP A 188 29.04 14.71 1.01
CA TRP A 188 30.14 13.80 1.29
C TRP A 188 30.60 13.04 0.05
N VAL A 189 29.68 12.45 -0.70
CA VAL A 189 29.98 11.65 -1.90
C VAL A 189 30.66 12.50 -2.96
N LYS A 190 30.17 13.72 -3.22
CA LYS A 190 30.79 14.67 -4.14
C LYS A 190 32.22 15.03 -3.71
N GLY A 191 32.41 15.35 -2.42
CA GLY A 191 33.74 15.67 -1.88
C GLY A 191 34.71 14.48 -1.98
N CYS A 192 34.23 13.26 -1.79
CA CYS A 192 35.03 12.05 -2.01
C CYS A 192 35.41 11.89 -3.49
N ALA A 193 34.46 12.05 -4.42
CA ALA A 193 34.73 11.96 -5.85
C ALA A 193 35.79 12.99 -6.28
N GLU A 194 35.68 14.24 -5.85
CA GLU A 194 36.66 15.28 -6.15
C GLU A 194 38.05 15.00 -5.55
N LYS A 195 38.08 14.49 -4.31
CA LYS A 195 39.33 14.22 -3.59
C LYS A 195 40.05 12.97 -4.10
N TRP A 196 39.30 11.93 -4.45
CA TRP A 196 39.83 10.63 -4.85
C TRP A 196 40.03 10.48 -6.36
N ALA A 197 39.53 11.43 -7.16
CA ALA A 197 39.85 11.55 -8.58
C ALA A 197 41.23 12.17 -8.86
N LYS A 198 41.94 12.68 -7.83
CA LYS A 198 43.30 13.21 -8.00
C LYS A 198 44.32 12.05 -7.99
N PRO A 199 45.27 12.02 -8.95
CA PRO A 199 46.26 10.96 -9.07
C PRO A 199 47.23 10.89 -7.88
#